data_AF-U7R348-F1
#
_entry.id   AF-U7R348-F1
#
_cell.length_a   1.000
_cell.length_b   1.000
_cell.length_c   1.000
_cell.angle_alpha   90.00
_cell.angle_beta   90.00
_cell.angle_gamma   90.00
#
_symmetry.space_group_name_H-M   'P 1'
#
loop_
_entity.id
_entity.type
_entity.pdbx_description
1 polymer ?
#
loop_
_entity_poly.entity_id
_entity_poly.type
_entity_poly.pdbx_seq_one_letter_code
_entity_poly.pdbx_strand_id
1 'polypeptide(L)'
;MSFLLKKVSTAVVLERLFLVRCLPAWHKNQAKRLIKAPKVHIVDSGLACALNNLRVDDWYNLSNDFGAVLESFVVQQLICQSGWSEHELRFSHYRDKDQVEVDLVIEEGRKIWGIEVKKAASIQPKDGMGY
;
A
#
# COMPACT_ATOMS: atom_id res chain seq x y z
N MET A 1 -18.01 9.20 -34.73
CA MET A 1 -17.78 7.98 -33.92
C MET A 1 -16.34 8.00 -33.38
N SER A 2 -16.02 9.00 -32.54
CA SER A 2 -14.64 9.33 -32.10
C SER A 2 -14.58 9.46 -30.57
N PHE A 3 -15.43 8.74 -29.86
CA PHE A 3 -15.52 8.80 -28.40
C PHE A 3 -15.16 7.42 -27.85
N LEU A 4 -14.28 7.39 -26.84
CA LEU A 4 -13.75 6.22 -26.10
C LEU A 4 -12.51 5.50 -26.65
N LEU A 5 -11.37 6.18 -26.66
CA LEU A 5 -10.13 5.58 -26.17
C LEU A 5 -9.71 6.35 -24.92
N LYS A 6 -10.36 6.06 -23.79
CA LYS A 6 -9.77 6.43 -22.49
C LYS A 6 -8.45 5.68 -22.43
N LYS A 7 -7.31 6.40 -22.36
CA LYS A 7 -6.00 5.80 -22.08
C LYS A 7 -6.16 4.92 -20.83
N VAL A 8 -6.15 3.60 -20.99
CA VAL A 8 -6.08 2.69 -19.85
C VAL A 8 -4.73 2.96 -19.22
N SER A 9 -4.71 3.37 -17.94
CA SER A 9 -3.45 3.64 -17.26
C SER A 9 -2.68 2.32 -17.09
N THR A 10 -1.36 2.37 -17.22
CA THR A 10 -0.49 1.19 -17.06
C THR A 10 -0.77 0.47 -15.73
N ALA A 11 -1.02 1.22 -14.65
CA ALA A 11 -1.39 0.67 -13.35
C ALA A 11 -2.66 -0.19 -13.39
N VAL A 12 -3.71 0.26 -14.10
CA VAL A 12 -4.96 -0.52 -14.25
C VAL A 12 -4.73 -1.80 -15.05
N VAL A 13 -3.83 -1.78 -16.04
CA VAL A 13 -3.46 -2.99 -16.78
C VAL A 13 -2.72 -3.96 -15.86
N LEU A 14 -1.70 -3.49 -15.14
CA LEU A 14 -0.90 -4.32 -14.23
C LEU A 14 -1.76 -4.91 -13.09
N GLU A 15 -2.72 -4.14 -12.57
CA GLU A 15 -3.64 -4.61 -11.54
C GLU A 15 -4.58 -5.72 -12.05
N ARG A 16 -5.07 -5.59 -13.29
CA ARG A 16 -5.85 -6.64 -13.95
C ARG A 16 -5.05 -7.90 -14.28
N LEU A 17 -3.74 -7.77 -14.40
CA LEU A 17 -2.80 -8.89 -14.57
C LEU A 17 -2.33 -9.47 -13.23
N PHE A 18 -2.85 -8.99 -12.10
CA PHE A 18 -2.46 -9.42 -10.76
C PHE A 18 -0.97 -9.20 -10.44
N LEU A 19 -0.31 -8.27 -11.14
CA LEU A 19 1.10 -7.93 -10.92
C LEU A 19 1.26 -6.88 -9.82
N VAL A 20 0.30 -5.98 -9.72
CA VAL A 20 0.26 -4.93 -8.70
C VAL A 20 -1.13 -4.86 -8.06
N ARG A 21 -1.18 -4.21 -6.90
CA ARG A 21 -2.41 -3.82 -6.21
C ARG A 21 -2.42 -2.31 -6.06
N CYS A 22 -3.54 -1.67 -6.37
CA CYS A 22 -3.74 -0.25 -6.13
C CYS A 22 -4.54 -0.04 -4.84
N LEU A 23 -3.90 0.48 -3.79
CA LEU A 23 -4.59 0.95 -2.60
C LEU A 23 -5.20 2.34 -2.86
N PRO A 24 -6.54 2.49 -2.79
CA PRO A 24 -7.18 3.79 -2.96
C PRO A 24 -6.78 4.71 -1.80
N ALA A 25 -6.91 6.02 -2.01
CA ALA A 25 -6.72 6.98 -0.93
C ALA A 25 -7.90 6.94 0.04
N TRP A 26 -7.59 6.92 1.33
CA TRP A 26 -8.56 7.09 2.40
C TRP A 26 -8.99 8.55 2.49
N HIS A 27 -10.30 8.75 2.65
CA HIS A 27 -10.88 10.05 2.97
C HIS A 27 -12.29 9.85 3.55
N LYS A 28 -12.71 10.65 4.54
CA LYS A 28 -14.09 10.57 5.08
C LYS A 28 -15.17 10.83 4.02
N ASN A 29 -14.94 11.84 3.18
CA ASN A 29 -15.76 12.12 2.00
C ASN A 29 -15.30 11.25 0.80
N GLN A 30 -16.18 10.38 0.31
CA GLN A 30 -15.91 9.45 -0.79
C GLN A 30 -15.55 10.15 -2.12
N ALA A 31 -16.16 11.31 -2.42
CA ALA A 31 -15.85 12.05 -3.65
C ALA A 31 -14.40 12.56 -3.68
N LYS A 32 -13.86 12.91 -2.51
CA LYS A 32 -12.44 13.30 -2.38
C LYS A 32 -11.48 12.11 -2.47
N ARG A 33 -11.94 10.86 -2.29
CA ARG A 33 -11.11 9.65 -2.52
C ARG A 33 -10.73 9.52 -4.00
N LEU A 34 -11.64 9.86 -4.92
CA LEU A 34 -11.47 9.71 -6.37
C LEU A 34 -10.43 10.65 -6.99
N ILE A 35 -10.05 11.72 -6.28
CA ILE A 35 -9.14 12.75 -6.81
C ILE A 35 -7.68 12.44 -6.47
N LYS A 36 -7.43 11.65 -5.42
CA LYS A 36 -6.08 11.32 -4.96
C LYS A 36 -5.56 10.07 -5.70
N ALA A 37 -4.27 10.10 -6.06
CA ALA A 37 -3.62 8.95 -6.70
C ALA A 37 -3.58 7.75 -5.74
N PRO A 38 -3.79 6.52 -6.24
CA PRO A 38 -3.63 5.31 -5.43
C PRO A 38 -2.15 5.04 -5.12
N LYS A 39 -1.88 4.37 -4.00
CA LYS A 39 -0.56 3.79 -3.68
C LYS A 39 -0.47 2.42 -4.34
N VAL A 40 0.62 2.14 -5.05
CA VAL A 40 0.79 0.91 -5.84
C VAL A 40 1.74 -0.04 -5.13
N HIS A 41 1.30 -1.26 -4.89
CA HIS A 41 2.11 -2.33 -4.30
C HIS A 41 2.33 -3.44 -5.31
N ILE A 42 3.56 -3.97 -5.38
CA ILE A 42 3.78 -5.22 -6.10
C ILE A 42 3.14 -6.38 -5.31
N VAL A 43 2.49 -7.30 -6.02
CA VAL A 43 1.80 -8.44 -5.37
C VAL A 43 2.78 -9.47 -4.82
N ASP A 44 3.93 -9.65 -5.47
CA ASP A 44 4.96 -10.59 -5.06
C ASP A 44 6.25 -9.85 -4.66
N SER A 45 6.52 -9.81 -3.35
CA SER A 45 7.73 -9.20 -2.79
C SER A 45 9.00 -9.97 -3.14
N GLY A 46 8.92 -11.30 -3.32
CA GLY A 46 10.05 -12.13 -3.74
C GLY A 46 10.47 -11.83 -5.17
N LEU A 47 9.49 -11.67 -6.07
CA LEU A 47 9.73 -11.20 -7.43
C LEU A 47 10.31 -9.79 -7.45
N ALA A 48 9.80 -8.88 -6.61
CA ALA A 48 10.36 -7.53 -6.47
C ALA A 48 11.83 -7.57 -6.03
N CYS A 49 12.16 -8.38 -5.03
CA CYS A 49 13.53 -8.57 -4.57
C CYS A 49 14.42 -9.10 -5.71
N ALA A 50 13.96 -10.14 -6.42
CA ALA A 50 14.72 -10.76 -7.51
C ALA A 50 15.01 -9.76 -8.65
N LEU A 51 14.01 -8.98 -9.07
CA LEU A 51 14.14 -8.00 -10.14
C LEU A 51 15.03 -6.80 -9.77
N ASN A 52 15.09 -6.45 -8.47
CA ASN A 52 15.93 -5.37 -7.96
C ASN A 52 17.28 -5.85 -7.40
N ASN A 53 17.60 -7.15 -7.56
CA ASN A 53 18.82 -7.77 -7.04
C ASN A 53 19.03 -7.51 -5.52
N LEU A 54 17.93 -7.47 -4.75
CA LEU A 54 17.97 -7.33 -3.30
C LEU A 54 18.27 -8.69 -2.65
N ARG A 55 19.29 -8.72 -1.80
CA ARG A 55 19.74 -9.91 -1.07
C ARG A 55 19.38 -9.81 0.41
N VAL A 56 19.50 -10.94 1.12
CA VAL A 56 19.25 -11.00 2.57
C VAL A 56 20.09 -10.00 3.34
N ASP A 57 21.36 -9.81 2.94
CA ASP A 57 22.27 -8.85 3.59
C ASP A 57 21.82 -7.39 3.43
N ASP A 58 21.02 -7.07 2.42
CA ASP A 58 20.45 -5.74 2.20
C ASP A 58 19.30 -5.41 3.18
N TRP A 59 18.79 -6.42 3.91
CA TRP A 59 17.66 -6.25 4.83
C TRP A 59 17.92 -5.17 5.86
N TYR A 60 19.15 -5.03 6.37
CA TYR A 60 19.45 -4.02 7.39
C TYR A 60 20.02 -2.72 6.83
N ASN A 61 20.27 -2.65 5.52
CA ASN A 61 20.82 -1.45 4.90
C ASN A 61 19.74 -0.37 4.71
N LEU A 62 19.80 0.72 5.47
CA LEU A 62 18.82 1.81 5.44
C LEU A 62 18.82 2.61 4.13
N SER A 63 19.85 2.48 3.27
CA SER A 63 19.92 3.20 2.00
C SER A 63 19.18 2.53 0.84
N ASN A 64 18.64 1.32 1.03
CA ASN A 64 18.06 0.52 -0.06
C ASN A 64 16.53 0.54 -0.03
N ASP A 65 15.90 0.33 -1.19
CA ASP A 65 14.44 0.31 -1.44
C ASP A 65 13.67 -0.81 -0.72
N PHE A 66 14.30 -1.49 0.25
CA PHE A 66 13.72 -2.59 0.99
C PHE A 66 12.48 -2.17 1.80
N GLY A 67 12.40 -0.90 2.24
CA GLY A 67 11.24 -0.38 2.95
C GLY A 67 9.94 -0.55 2.17
N ALA A 68 9.94 -0.19 0.88
CA ALA A 68 8.78 -0.32 0.00
C ALA A 68 8.41 -1.78 -0.29
N VAL A 69 9.41 -2.67 -0.36
CA VAL A 69 9.18 -4.11 -0.53
C VAL A 69 8.55 -4.72 0.72
N LEU A 70 9.07 -4.36 1.91
CA LEU A 70 8.51 -4.79 3.19
C LEU A 70 7.08 -4.28 3.37
N GLU A 71 6.82 -3.01 3.05
CA GLU A 71 5.48 -2.42 3.07
C GLU A 71 4.53 -3.20 2.16
N SER A 72 4.93 -3.45 0.91
CA SER A 72 4.13 -4.21 -0.06
C SER A 72 3.85 -5.64 0.41
N PHE A 73 4.84 -6.31 1.01
CA PHE A 73 4.68 -7.62 1.61
C PHE A 73 3.63 -7.58 2.73
N VAL A 74 3.76 -6.67 3.70
CA VAL A 74 2.83 -6.56 4.84
C VAL A 74 1.41 -6.27 4.38
N VAL A 75 1.23 -5.30 3.47
CA VAL A 75 -0.07 -4.97 2.87
C VAL A 75 -0.70 -6.21 2.23
N GLN A 76 0.06 -6.96 1.42
CA GLN A 76 -0.46 -8.14 0.74
C GLN A 76 -0.81 -9.26 1.73
N GLN A 77 -0.01 -9.48 2.78
CA GLN A 77 -0.32 -10.46 3.82
C GLN A 77 -1.62 -10.12 4.55
N LEU A 78 -1.80 -8.86 4.97
CA LEU A 78 -3.02 -8.43 5.67
C LEU A 78 -4.27 -8.58 4.79
N ILE A 79 -4.17 -8.25 3.50
CA ILE A 79 -5.29 -8.41 2.57
C ILE A 79 -5.59 -9.90 2.34
N CYS A 80 -4.58 -10.76 2.18
CA CYS A 80 -4.81 -12.20 2.06
C CYS A 80 -5.49 -12.77 3.31
N GLN A 81 -5.00 -12.42 4.50
CA GLN A 81 -5.57 -12.87 5.78
C GLN A 81 -7.00 -12.35 6.00
N SER A 82 -7.33 -11.18 5.46
CA SER A 82 -8.70 -10.64 5.51
C SER A 82 -9.73 -11.54 4.83
N GLY A 83 -9.32 -12.39 3.90
CA GLY A 83 -10.19 -13.39 3.27
C GLY A 83 -10.71 -14.45 4.26
N TRP A 84 -10.15 -14.54 5.46
CA TRP A 84 -10.62 -15.42 6.54
C TRP A 84 -11.46 -14.68 7.60
N SER A 85 -11.65 -13.37 7.45
CA SER A 85 -12.48 -12.56 8.35
C SER A 85 -13.96 -12.72 8.02
N GLU A 86 -14.80 -12.87 9.04
CA GLU A 86 -16.27 -12.81 8.89
C GLU A 86 -16.77 -11.38 8.65
N HIS A 87 -15.94 -10.38 8.94
CA HIS A 87 -16.24 -8.97 8.74
C HIS A 87 -15.65 -8.44 7.43
N GLU A 88 -16.41 -7.61 6.71
CA GLU A 88 -15.93 -6.88 5.53
C GLU A 88 -14.89 -5.83 5.94
N LEU A 89 -13.64 -6.07 5.54
CA LEU A 89 -12.53 -5.13 5.73
C LEU A 89 -12.26 -4.36 4.44
N ARG A 90 -12.09 -3.04 4.56
CA ARG A 90 -11.69 -2.17 3.43
C ARG A 90 -10.29 -1.62 3.66
N PHE A 91 -9.49 -1.65 2.62
CA PHE A 91 -8.08 -1.26 2.65
C PHE A 91 -7.85 -0.01 1.80
N SER A 92 -7.06 0.91 2.32
CA SER A 92 -6.70 2.17 1.67
C SER A 92 -5.35 2.66 2.22
N HIS A 93 -4.78 3.71 1.65
CA HIS A 93 -3.62 4.43 2.22
C HIS A 93 -4.05 5.85 2.59
N TYR A 94 -3.32 6.54 3.46
CA TYR A 94 -3.57 7.95 3.74
C TYR A 94 -2.32 8.78 3.50
N ARG A 95 -2.51 9.91 2.82
CA ARG A 95 -1.51 10.97 2.70
C ARG A 95 -2.21 12.31 2.62
N ASP A 96 -1.72 13.30 3.36
CA ASP A 96 -2.21 14.67 3.28
C ASP A 96 -1.24 15.61 2.54
N LYS A 97 -1.53 16.91 2.58
CA LYS A 97 -0.71 17.93 1.89
C LYS A 97 0.57 18.22 2.65
N ASP A 98 0.56 18.02 3.96
CA ASP A 98 1.68 18.25 4.87
C ASP A 98 2.59 17.01 4.95
N GLN A 99 2.41 16.08 4.00
CA GLN A 99 3.15 14.84 3.80
C GLN A 99 2.92 13.75 4.84
N VAL A 100 2.04 13.98 5.84
CA VAL A 100 1.69 12.96 6.83
C VAL A 100 1.12 11.74 6.12
N GLU A 101 1.87 10.65 6.17
CA GLU A 101 1.55 9.38 5.52
C GLU A 101 1.17 8.30 6.54
N VAL A 102 0.18 7.47 6.19
CA VAL A 102 -0.12 6.19 6.85
C VAL A 102 -0.19 5.15 5.76
N ASP A 103 0.69 4.15 5.84
CA ASP A 103 0.87 3.13 4.79
C ASP A 103 -0.43 2.38 4.48
N LEU A 104 -1.13 1.93 5.53
CA LEU A 104 -2.38 1.18 5.40
C LEU A 104 -3.44 1.64 6.41
N VAL A 105 -4.61 1.95 5.89
CA VAL A 105 -5.83 2.22 6.65
C VAL A 105 -6.81 1.08 6.42
N ILE A 106 -7.23 0.44 7.52
CA ILE A 106 -8.23 -0.62 7.54
C ILE A 106 -9.54 -0.06 8.11
N GLU A 107 -10.64 -0.21 7.38
CA GLU A 107 -12.00 0.14 7.85
C GLU A 107 -12.82 -1.14 8.08
N GLU A 108 -13.43 -1.27 9.26
CA GLU A 108 -14.47 -2.26 9.59
C GLU A 108 -15.71 -1.51 10.11
N GLY A 109 -16.67 -1.22 9.23
CA GLY A 109 -17.83 -0.40 9.56
C GLY A 109 -17.43 1.01 10.04
N ARG A 110 -17.50 1.24 11.36
CA ARG A 110 -17.09 2.52 12.00
C ARG A 110 -15.71 2.48 12.65
N LYS A 111 -15.10 1.30 12.77
CA LYS A 111 -13.75 1.15 13.32
C LYS A 111 -12.74 1.44 12.23
N ILE A 112 -11.66 2.13 12.59
CA ILE A 112 -10.58 2.52 11.69
C ILE A 112 -9.26 2.25 12.39
N TRP A 113 -8.35 1.58 11.71
CA TRP A 113 -6.98 1.37 12.16
C TRP A 113 -6.01 1.92 11.13
N GLY A 114 -4.99 2.63 11.61
CA GLY A 114 -3.81 2.99 10.82
C GLY A 114 -2.69 2.02 11.14
N ILE A 115 -2.00 1.57 10.10
CA ILE A 115 -0.84 0.68 10.18
C ILE A 115 0.31 1.38 9.47
N GLU A 116 1.44 1.41 10.16
CA GLU A 116 2.70 1.98 9.69
C GLU A 116 3.73 0.85 9.62
N VAL A 117 4.44 0.73 8.50
CA VAL A 117 5.41 -0.34 8.27
C VAL A 117 6.82 0.22 8.31
N LYS A 118 7.59 -0.19 9.32
CA LYS A 118 8.99 0.25 9.48
C LYS A 118 9.98 -0.90 9.40
N LYS A 119 11.03 -0.69 8.62
CA LYS A 119 12.23 -1.54 8.61
C LYS A 119 13.15 -1.16 9.78
N ALA A 120 12.69 -1.38 11.00
CA ALA A 120 13.42 -1.06 12.23
C ALA A 120 13.39 -2.24 13.21
N ALA A 121 14.49 -2.45 13.92
CA ALA A 121 14.57 -3.48 14.96
C ALA A 121 13.84 -3.09 16.26
N SER A 122 13.46 -1.82 16.41
CA SER A 122 12.76 -1.29 17.58
C SER A 122 11.79 -0.19 17.17
N ILE A 123 10.64 -0.14 17.83
CA ILE A 123 9.58 0.85 17.59
C ILE A 123 9.58 1.85 18.75
N GLN A 124 9.60 3.14 18.44
CA GLN A 124 9.46 4.25 19.40
C GLN A 124 8.07 4.88 19.26
N PRO A 125 7.52 5.53 20.30
CA PRO A 125 6.19 6.16 20.21
C PRO A 125 6.04 7.18 19.07
N LYS A 126 7.12 7.91 18.74
CA LYS A 126 7.16 8.85 17.62
C LYS A 126 6.96 8.17 16.25
N ASP A 127 7.19 6.86 16.16
CA ASP A 127 7.10 6.13 14.90
C ASP A 127 5.66 5.95 14.42
N GLY A 128 4.67 6.08 15.29
CA GLY A 128 3.24 6.02 14.93
C GLY A 128 2.62 7.37 14.54
N MET A 129 3.40 8.44 14.47
CA MET A 129 2.90 9.79 14.17
C MET A 129 2.73 10.07 12.66
N GLY A 130 3.09 9.11 11.81
CA GLY A 130 3.26 9.31 10.38
C GLY A 130 4.61 9.97 10.04
N TYR A 131 5.02 9.87 8.78
CA TYR A 131 6.21 10.55 8.23
C TYR A 131 5.87 11.88 7.56
#